data_AF-A0A4U3A5L0-F1
#
_entry.id   AF-A0A4U3A5L0-F1
#
_cell.length_a   1.000
_cell.length_b   1.000
_cell.length_c   1.000
_cell.angle_alpha   90.00
_cell.angle_beta   90.00
_cell.angle_gamma   90.00
#
_symmetry.space_group_name_H-M   'P 1'
#
loop_
_entity.id
_entity.type
_entity.pdbx_description
1 polymer ?
#
loop_
_entity_poly.entity_id
_entity_poly.type
_entity_poly.pdbx_seq_one_letter_code
_entity_poly.pdbx_strand_id
1 'polypeptide(L)'
;YRLGENKDNKLKDIVSTIQSEQNDIIRAERNLPLLIQGVAGSGKTTIALHRLAFLIYEYREQLEAERMIVFAPNSLFLDYISSVLPELGVGNISQTTFPDWALRTL
;
A
#
# COMPACT_ATOMS: atom_id res chain seq x y z
N TYR A 1 6.76 37.08 21.21
CA TYR A 1 6.77 35.61 21.21
C TYR A 1 5.51 35.12 20.52
N ARG A 2 5.62 34.60 19.29
CA ARG A 2 4.48 34.22 18.45
C ARG A 2 4.06 32.78 18.76
N LEU A 3 2.87 32.59 19.32
CA LEU A 3 2.30 31.28 19.67
C LEU A 3 1.93 30.41 18.46
N GLY A 4 2.00 30.95 17.22
CA GLY A 4 1.71 30.22 15.97
C GLY A 4 2.88 29.37 15.46
N GLU A 5 4.11 29.90 15.45
CA GLU A 5 5.28 29.22 14.86
C GLU A 5 5.59 27.87 15.54
N ASN A 6 5.42 27.79 16.87
CA ASN A 6 5.66 26.54 17.61
C ASN A 6 4.63 25.44 17.32
N LYS A 7 3.39 25.80 16.94
CA LYS A 7 2.36 24.81 16.55
C LYS A 7 2.60 24.29 15.14
N ASP A 8 2.97 25.18 14.23
CA ASP A 8 3.28 24.82 12.85
C ASP A 8 4.51 23.91 12.77
N ASN A 9 5.53 24.17 13.59
CA ASN A 9 6.72 23.30 13.62
C ASN A 9 6.39 21.91 14.16
N LYS A 10 5.63 21.82 15.26
CA LYS A 10 5.20 20.54 15.83
C LYS A 10 4.30 19.73 14.89
N LEU A 11 3.37 20.40 14.18
CA LEU A 11 2.52 19.72 13.20
C LEU A 11 3.36 19.18 12.03
N LYS A 12 4.34 19.94 11.54
CA LYS A 12 5.28 19.48 10.52
C LYS A 12 6.09 18.27 10.99
N ASP A 13 6.59 18.30 12.22
CA ASP A 13 7.36 17.20 12.82
C ASP A 13 6.51 15.92 12.98
N ILE A 14 5.23 16.05 13.33
CA ILE A 14 4.30 14.91 13.41
C ILE A 14 4.06 14.32 12.02
N VAL A 15 3.78 15.16 11.02
CA VAL A 15 3.54 14.71 9.65
C VAL A 15 4.77 14.01 9.06
N SER A 16 5.96 14.57 9.27
CA SER A 16 7.21 13.97 8.79
C SER A 16 7.49 12.63 9.48
N THR A 17 7.22 12.51 10.78
CA THR A 17 7.37 11.24 11.51
C THR A 17 6.39 10.19 10.99
N ILE A 18 5.12 10.53 10.79
CA ILE A 18 4.11 9.63 10.20
C ILE A 18 4.56 9.18 8.80
N GLN A 19 5.08 10.09 7.97
CA GLN A 19 5.58 9.74 6.64
C GLN A 19 6.79 8.80 6.71
N SER A 20 7.68 8.99 7.69
CA SER A 20 8.80 8.07 7.94
C SER A 20 8.30 6.67 8.31
N GLU A 21 7.38 6.57 9.27
CA GLU A 21 6.80 5.29 9.69
C GLU A 21 6.12 4.56 8.52
N GLN A 22 5.36 5.29 7.70
CA GLN A 22 4.73 4.73 6.50
C GLN A 22 5.78 4.22 5.49
N ASN A 23 6.86 4.97 5.28
CA ASN A 23 7.94 4.56 4.39
C ASN A 23 8.69 3.31 4.92
N ASP A 24 8.85 3.18 6.24
CA ASP A 24 9.43 1.99 6.85
C ASP A 24 8.56 0.75 6.61
N ILE A 25 7.24 0.89 6.73
CA ILE A 25 6.28 -0.19 6.40
C ILE A 25 6.36 -0.56 4.90
N ILE A 26 6.46 0.44 4.02
CA ILE A 26 6.60 0.23 2.57
C ILE A 26 7.87 -0.60 2.27
N ARG A 27 8.97 -0.31 2.97
CA ARG A 27 10.28 -0.92 2.74
C ARG A 27 10.59 -2.14 3.62
N ALA A 28 9.66 -2.56 4.47
CA ALA A 28 9.83 -3.72 5.34
C ALA A 28 10.25 -4.97 4.54
N GLU A 29 10.96 -5.89 5.19
CA GLU A 29 11.52 -7.08 4.54
C GLU A 29 10.47 -7.88 3.74
N ARG A 30 10.83 -8.31 2.52
CA ARG A 30 9.86 -8.94 1.59
C ARG A 30 9.46 -10.37 1.96
N ASN A 31 10.30 -11.09 2.71
CA ASN A 31 10.13 -12.53 2.98
C ASN A 31 9.40 -12.81 4.30
N LEU A 32 8.90 -11.78 4.97
CA LEU A 32 8.15 -11.90 6.22
C LEU A 32 6.71 -11.44 6.04
N PRO A 33 5.72 -12.16 6.62
CA PRO A 33 4.35 -11.66 6.70
C PRO A 33 4.32 -10.31 7.42
N LEU A 34 3.60 -9.34 6.85
CA LEU A 34 3.46 -8.00 7.40
C LEU A 34 1.97 -7.69 7.67
N LEU A 35 1.65 -7.37 8.92
CA LEU A 35 0.32 -6.92 9.33
C LEU A 35 0.32 -5.41 9.52
N ILE A 36 -0.54 -4.70 8.76
CA ILE A 36 -0.69 -3.25 8.86
C ILE A 36 -1.98 -2.94 9.64
N GLN A 37 -1.84 -2.44 10.87
CA GLN A 37 -2.97 -2.08 11.75
C GLN A 37 -3.06 -0.57 11.94
N GLY A 38 -4.27 -0.02 11.88
CA GLY A 38 -4.50 1.41 12.06
C GLY A 38 -5.98 1.78 11.94
N VAL A 39 -6.34 2.98 12.39
CA VAL A 39 -7.72 3.50 12.36
C VAL A 39 -8.25 3.73 10.94
N ALA A 40 -9.56 3.87 10.78
CA ALA A 40 -10.14 4.25 9.49
C ALA A 40 -9.53 5.58 8.98
N GLY A 41 -9.26 5.67 7.68
CA GLY A 41 -8.61 6.85 7.08
C GLY A 41 -7.10 6.96 7.28
N SER A 42 -6.44 6.03 8.00
CA SER A 42 -4.98 6.08 8.24
C SER A 42 -4.10 5.71 7.03
N GLY A 43 -4.68 5.58 5.82
CA GLY A 43 -3.92 5.30 4.60
C GLY A 43 -3.46 3.84 4.40
N LYS A 44 -3.97 2.86 5.16
CA LYS A 44 -3.53 1.45 5.07
C LYS A 44 -3.53 0.88 3.66
N THR A 45 -4.60 1.13 2.90
CA THR A 45 -4.72 0.67 1.51
C THR A 45 -3.64 1.31 0.63
N THR A 46 -3.44 2.62 0.76
CA THR A 46 -2.39 3.35 0.04
C THR A 46 -1.00 2.82 0.37
N ILE A 47 -0.68 2.61 1.65
CA ILE A 47 0.59 2.03 2.09
C ILE A 47 0.81 0.65 1.48
N ALA A 48 -0.22 -0.21 1.47
CA ALA A 48 -0.14 -1.54 0.88
C ALA A 48 0.12 -1.51 -0.63
N LEU A 49 -0.54 -0.62 -1.38
CA LEU A 49 -0.33 -0.47 -2.82
C LEU A 49 1.06 0.11 -3.14
N HIS A 50 1.53 1.11 -2.38
CA HIS A 50 2.89 1.63 -2.52
C HIS A 50 3.94 0.58 -2.16
N ARG A 51 3.69 -0.25 -1.14
CA ARG A 51 4.55 -1.40 -0.82
C ARG A 51 4.63 -2.38 -1.98
N LEU A 52 3.50 -2.73 -2.58
CA LEU A 52 3.45 -3.62 -3.73
C LEU A 52 4.28 -3.07 -4.91
N ALA A 53 4.10 -1.79 -5.23
CA ALA A 53 4.87 -1.10 -6.25
C ALA A 53 6.38 -1.06 -5.93
N PHE A 54 6.74 -0.77 -4.68
CA PHE A 54 8.13 -0.78 -4.21
C PHE A 54 8.75 -2.17 -4.39
N LEU A 55 8.05 -3.25 -3.99
CA LEU A 55 8.56 -4.61 -4.11
C LEU A 55 8.81 -5.00 -5.57
N ILE A 56 7.89 -4.66 -6.47
CA ILE A 56 8.08 -4.93 -7.90
C ILE A 56 9.24 -4.12 -8.46
N TYR A 57 9.34 -2.84 -8.10
CA TYR A 57 10.41 -1.97 -8.59
C TYR A 57 11.79 -2.41 -8.10
N GLU A 58 11.95 -2.63 -6.80
CA GLU A 58 13.20 -2.97 -6.13
C GLU A 58 13.67 -4.38 -6.52
N TYR A 59 12.75 -5.34 -6.61
CA TYR A 59 13.05 -6.74 -6.88
C TYR A 59 12.61 -7.18 -8.28
N ARG A 60 12.58 -6.28 -9.26
CA ARG A 60 12.10 -6.56 -10.64
C ARG A 60 12.78 -7.73 -11.36
N GLU A 61 14.02 -8.07 -10.97
CA GLU A 61 14.77 -9.21 -11.52
C GLU A 61 14.36 -10.55 -10.89
N GLN A 62 13.59 -10.51 -9.79
CA GLN A 62 13.21 -11.66 -8.96
C GLN A 62 11.70 -11.84 -8.83
N LEU A 63 10.93 -10.75 -9.02
CA LEU A 63 9.49 -10.71 -8.86
C LEU A 63 8.82 -10.31 -10.17
N GLU A 64 7.89 -11.16 -10.61
CA GLU A 64 7.00 -10.91 -11.74
C GLU A 64 5.64 -10.47 -11.20
N ALA A 65 5.09 -9.37 -11.73
CA ALA A 65 3.81 -8.82 -11.29
C ALA A 65 2.66 -9.82 -11.50
N GLU A 66 2.76 -10.63 -12.54
CA GLU A 66 1.83 -11.70 -12.92
C GLU A 66 1.76 -12.83 -11.88
N ARG A 67 2.77 -12.96 -11.00
CA ARG A 67 2.80 -13.92 -9.89
C ARG A 67 2.27 -13.34 -8.58
N MET A 68 1.80 -12.10 -8.59
CA MET A 68 1.19 -11.45 -7.44
C MET A 68 -0.33 -11.40 -7.57
N ILE A 69 -1.00 -11.45 -6.42
CA ILE A 69 -2.45 -11.33 -6.33
C ILE A 69 -2.85 -10.36 -5.23
N VAL A 70 -3.81 -9.49 -5.53
CA VAL A 70 -4.43 -8.58 -4.57
C VAL A 70 -5.86 -9.04 -4.34
N PHE A 71 -6.15 -9.37 -3.08
CA PHE A 71 -7.50 -9.68 -2.64
C PHE A 71 -8.17 -8.45 -2.06
N ALA A 72 -9.29 -8.06 -2.65
CA ALA A 72 -10.13 -6.97 -2.16
C ALA A 72 -11.45 -7.50 -1.58
N PRO A 73 -12.10 -6.77 -0.66
CA PRO A 73 -13.34 -7.24 -0.03
C PRO A 73 -14.55 -7.22 -0.98
N ASN A 74 -14.56 -6.36 -2.00
CA ASN A 74 -15.65 -6.24 -2.97
C ASN A 74 -15.18 -5.50 -4.24
N SER A 75 -16.07 -5.39 -5.24
CA SER A 75 -15.80 -4.76 -6.54
C SER A 75 -15.41 -3.28 -6.45
N LEU A 76 -16.02 -2.50 -5.55
CA LEU A 76 -15.68 -1.07 -5.39
C LEU A 76 -14.20 -0.89 -5.02
N PHE A 77 -13.66 -1.77 -4.18
CA PHE A 77 -12.23 -1.74 -3.85
C PHE A 77 -11.36 -2.23 -5.02
N LEU A 78 -11.83 -3.20 -5.81
CA LEU A 78 -11.12 -3.63 -7.02
C LEU A 78 -11.02 -2.50 -8.04
N ASP A 79 -12.11 -1.74 -8.25
CA ASP A 79 -12.13 -0.61 -9.17
C ASP A 79 -11.11 0.47 -8.74
N TYR A 80 -11.07 0.77 -7.43
CA TYR A 80 -10.09 1.70 -6.87
C TYR A 80 -8.64 1.21 -7.05
N ILE A 81 -8.37 -0.07 -6.77
CA ILE A 81 -7.02 -0.62 -6.91
C ILE A 81 -6.61 -0.63 -8.40
N SER A 82 -7.53 -0.95 -9.30
CA SER A 82 -7.32 -0.96 -10.75
C SER A 82 -7.03 0.44 -11.31
N SER A 83 -7.55 1.51 -10.69
CA SER A 83 -7.19 2.88 -11.07
C SER A 83 -5.84 3.32 -10.50
N VAL A 84 -5.49 2.88 -9.28
CA VAL A 84 -4.27 3.34 -8.60
C VAL A 84 -3.00 2.61 -9.06
N LEU A 85 -3.05 1.30 -9.30
CA LEU A 85 -1.84 0.54 -9.67
C LEU A 85 -1.13 1.08 -10.94
N PRO A 86 -1.86 1.46 -12.01
CA PRO A 86 -1.24 2.09 -13.18
C PRO A 86 -0.53 3.41 -12.85
N GLU A 87 -1.08 4.23 -11.96
CA GLU A 87 -0.45 5.49 -11.52
C GLU A 87 0.86 5.24 -10.76
N LEU A 88 0.99 4.08 -10.13
CA LEU A 88 2.22 3.63 -9.46
C LEU A 88 3.21 2.94 -10.41
N GLY A 89 2.92 2.89 -11.71
CA GLY A 89 3.77 2.23 -12.71
C GLY A 89 3.68 0.70 -12.66
N VAL A 90 2.62 0.16 -12.07
CA VAL A 90 2.43 -1.28 -11.86
C VAL A 90 1.29 -1.78 -12.73
N GLY A 91 1.60 -2.76 -13.60
CA GLY A 91 0.62 -3.44 -14.45
C GLY A 91 0.53 -4.93 -14.14
N ASN A 92 -0.43 -5.60 -14.78
CA ASN A 92 -0.55 -7.07 -14.85
C ASN A 92 -0.65 -7.83 -13.52
N ILE A 93 -0.99 -7.16 -12.42
CA ILE A 93 -1.28 -7.83 -11.15
C ILE A 93 -2.69 -8.42 -11.18
N SER A 94 -2.82 -9.68 -10.76
CA SER A 94 -4.12 -10.29 -10.55
C SER A 94 -4.87 -9.60 -9.42
N GLN A 95 -6.09 -9.14 -9.69
CA GLN A 95 -6.95 -8.48 -8.72
C GLN A 95 -8.28 -9.19 -8.68
N THR A 96 -8.76 -9.57 -7.50
CA THR A 96 -10.00 -10.33 -7.36
C THR A 96 -10.54 -10.27 -5.93
N THR A 97 -11.79 -10.67 -5.73
CA THR A 97 -12.28 -10.95 -4.38
C THR A 97 -11.91 -12.37 -3.99
N PHE A 98 -11.81 -12.63 -2.68
CA PHE A 98 -11.54 -14.00 -2.22
C PHE A 98 -12.61 -15.01 -2.70
N PRO A 99 -13.92 -14.72 -2.63
CA PRO A 99 -14.95 -15.61 -3.17
C PRO A 99 -14.78 -15.91 -4.66
N ASP A 100 -14.54 -14.89 -5.49
CA ASP A 100 -14.41 -15.08 -6.95
C ASP A 100 -13.16 -15.88 -7.33
N TRP A 101 -12.08 -15.73 -6.56
CA TRP A 101 -10.88 -16.55 -6.73
C TRP A 101 -11.11 -18.00 -6.33
N ALA A 102 -11.75 -18.22 -5.17
CA ALA A 102 -12.02 -19.56 -4.67
C ALA A 102 -12.92 -20.35 -5.64
N LEU A 103 -13.97 -19.72 -6.19
CA LEU A 103 -14.88 -20.34 -7.15
C LEU A 103 -14.24 -20.68 -8.51
N ARG A 104 -13.16 -19.99 -8.90
CA ARG A 104 -12.45 -20.27 -10.16
C ARG A 104 -11.36 -21.33 -10.02
N THR A 105 -10.89 -21.57 -8.80
CA THR A 105 -9.73 -22.44 -8.53
C THR A 105 -10.15 -23.83 -8.05
N LEU A 106 -11.34 -23.94 -7.47
CA LEU A 106 -11.98 -25.20 -7.04
C LEU A 106 -12.87 -25.75 -8.14
#